data_AF-A0A258Q8Q3-F1
#
_entry.id   AF-A0A258Q8Q3-F1
#
_cell.length_a   1.000
_cell.length_b   1.000
_cell.length_c   1.000
_cell.angle_alpha   90.00
_cell.angle_beta   90.00
_cell.angle_gamma   90.00
#
_symmetry.space_group_name_H-M   'P 1'
#
loop_
_entity.id
_entity.type
_entity.pdbx_description
1 polymer ?
#
loop_
_entity_poly.entity_id
_entity_poly.type
_entity_poly.pdbx_seq_one_letter_code
_entity_poly.pdbx_strand_id
1 'polypeptide(L)' 'MKFLYDFFPILLFFVAYKLGGIYVATGVAMVAAIAQISYGWFI' A
#
# COMPACT_ATOMS: atom_id res chain seq x y z
N MET A 1 10.37 4.66 14.50
CA MET A 1 10.62 5.34 13.21
C MET A 1 10.63 4.36 12.03
N LYS A 2 9.58 3.52 11.91
CA LYS A 2 9.32 2.60 10.77
C LYS A 2 7.83 2.21 10.70
N PHE A 3 7.13 2.34 11.84
CA PHE A 3 5.69 2.17 11.99
C PHE A 3 4.85 2.83 10.87
N LEU A 4 4.95 4.15 10.66
CA LEU A 4 4.15 4.84 9.63
C LEU A 4 4.45 4.38 8.20
N TYR A 5 5.68 3.91 7.94
CA TYR A 5 6.05 3.37 6.64
C TYR A 5 5.33 2.04 6.39
N ASP A 6 5.26 1.18 7.41
CA ASP A 6 4.56 -0.11 7.33
C ASP A 6 3.03 0.04 7.17
N PHE A 7 2.43 1.19 7.50
CA PHE A 7 1.00 1.49 7.27
C PHE A 7 0.68 2.12 5.92
N PHE A 8 1.68 2.48 5.11
CA PHE A 8 1.46 3.11 3.81
C PHE A 8 0.51 2.30 2.88
N PRO A 9 0.63 0.97 2.76
CA PRO A 9 -0.26 0.18 1.91
C PRO A 9 -1.71 0.19 2.44
N ILE A 10 -1.86 0.24 3.76
CA ILE A 10 -3.16 0.29 4.45
C ILE A 10 -3.83 1.65 4.27
N LEU A 11 -3.07 2.74 4.34
CA LEU A 11 -3.59 4.08 4.07
C LEU A 11 -4.10 4.18 2.61
N LEU A 12 -3.30 3.69 1.67
CA LEU A 12 -3.69 3.62 0.26
C LEU A 12 -4.89 2.72 0.02
N PHE A 13 -5.00 1.59 0.74
CA PHE A 13 -6.14 0.70 0.68
C PHE A 13 -7.44 1.44 1.02
N PHE A 14 -7.48 2.22 2.11
CA PHE A 14 -8.69 2.95 2.49
C PHE A 14 -9.08 4.03 1.48
N VAL A 15 -8.10 4.72 0.90
CA VAL A 15 -8.35 5.72 -0.16
C VAL A 15 -8.89 5.03 -1.43
N ALA A 16 -8.23 3.97 -1.87
CA ALA A 16 -8.65 3.21 -3.05
C ALA A 16 -10.01 2.54 -2.87
N TYR A 17 -10.30 2.05 -1.66
CA TYR A 17 -11.59 1.45 -1.31
C TYR A 17 -12.74 2.45 -1.45
N LYS A 18 -12.53 3.70 -1.02
CA LYS A 18 -13.52 4.77 -1.17
C LYS A 18 -13.80 5.11 -2.64
N LEU A 19 -12.82 4.95 -3.52
CA LEU A 19 -12.91 5.36 -4.93
C LEU A 19 -13.34 4.23 -5.88
N GLY A 20 -13.04 2.97 -5.56
CA GLY A 20 -13.23 1.85 -6.48
C GLY A 20 -13.70 0.54 -5.83
N GLY A 21 -14.03 0.55 -4.53
CA GLY A 21 -14.46 -0.65 -3.81
C GLY A 21 -13.32 -1.63 -3.53
N ILE A 22 -13.69 -2.86 -3.14
CA ILE A 22 -12.74 -3.81 -2.53
C ILE A 22 -11.72 -4.38 -3.52
N TYR A 23 -12.13 -4.71 -4.75
CA TYR A 23 -11.24 -5.30 -5.75
C TYR A 23 -10.09 -4.34 -6.15
N VAL A 24 -10.42 -3.06 -6.35
CA VAL A 24 -9.42 -2.01 -6.65
C VAL A 24 -8.52 -1.80 -5.45
N ALA A 25 -9.08 -1.74 -4.24
CA ALA A 25 -8.31 -1.54 -3.01
C ALA A 25 -7.29 -2.67 -2.77
N THR A 26 -7.70 -3.93 -2.92
CA THR A 26 -6.80 -5.08 -2.75
C THR A 26 -5.67 -5.07 -3.79
N GLY A 27 -5.97 -4.74 -5.05
CA GLY A 27 -4.94 -4.59 -6.09
C GLY A 27 -3.93 -3.49 -5.77
N VAL A 28 -4.41 -2.32 -5.32
CA VAL A 28 -3.56 -1.20 -4.91
C VAL A 28 -2.68 -1.58 -3.72
N ALA A 29 -3.22 -2.28 -2.72
CA ALA A 29 -2.43 -2.71 -1.55
C ALA A 29 -1.32 -3.70 -1.92
N MET A 30 -1.57 -4.64 -2.84
CA MET A 30 -0.53 -5.56 -3.34
C MET A 30 0.60 -4.80 -4.06
N VAL A 31 0.27 -3.90 -4.99
CA VAL A 31 1.28 -3.12 -5.72
C VAL A 31 2.07 -2.23 -4.77
N ALA A 32 1.40 -1.58 -3.82
CA ALA A 32 2.05 -0.76 -2.80
C ALA A 32 3.01 -1.57 -1.92
N ALA A 33 2.62 -2.78 -1.50
CA ALA A 33 3.48 -3.66 -0.72
C ALA A 33 4.72 -4.11 -1.51
N ILE A 34 4.56 -4.47 -2.79
CA ILE A 34 5.68 -4.84 -3.67
C ILE A 34 6.64 -3.66 -3.85
N ALA A 35 6.10 -2.46 -4.14
CA ALA A 35 6.89 -1.25 -4.30
C ALA A 35 7.64 -0.87 -3.02
N GLN A 36 7.01 -1.07 -1.86
CA GLN A 36 7.61 -0.77 -0.57
C GLN A 36 8.76 -1.71 -0.21
N ILE A 37 8.60 -3.01 -0.51
CA ILE A 37 9.66 -4.00 -0.33
C ILE A 37 10.79 -3.76 -1.32
N SER A 38 10.50 -3.51 -2.59
CA SER A 38 11.53 -3.25 -3.60
C SER A 38 12.32 -1.98 -3.27
N TYR A 39 11.65 -0.88 -2.92
CA TYR A 39 12.33 0.33 -2.45
C TYR A 39 13.18 0.08 -1.20
N GLY A 40 12.67 -0.71 -0.26
CA GLY A 40 13.41 -1.12 0.94
C GLY A 40 14.63 -2.01 0.67
N TRP A 41 14.76 -2.60 -0.51
CA TRP A 41 15.95 -3.36 -0.93
C TRP A 41 16.98 -2.50 -1.67
N PHE A 42 16.55 -1.39 -2.28
CA PHE A 42 17.44 -0.47 -3.01
C PHE A 42 18.08 0.60 -2.10
N ILE A 43 17.59 0.76 -0.87
CA ILE A 43 18.06 1.73 0.14
C ILE A 43 18.71 1.00 1.32
#